data_AF-A0A3C0FIK1-F1
#
_entry.id   AF-A0A3C0FIK1-F1
#
_cell.length_a   1.000
_cell.length_b   1.000
_cell.length_c   1.000
_cell.angle_alpha   90.00
_cell.angle_beta   90.00
_cell.angle_gamma   90.00
#
_symmetry.space_group_name_H-M   'P 1'
#
loop_
_entity.id
_entity.type
_entity.pdbx_description
1 polymer ?
#
loop_
_entity_poly.entity_id
_entity_poly.type
_entity_poly.pdbx_seq_one_letter_code
_entity_poly.pdbx_strand_id
1 'polypeptide(L)' 'KVKLTGRKLQNKKFYWHTGYPGGIKERTMDKLLNGEHPERVIIKAVERMMTRGPLRSQ' A
#
# COMPACT_ATOMS: atom_id res chain seq x y z
N LYS A 1 -5.82 -15.65 5.88
CA LYS A 1 -4.46 -15.11 5.57
C LYS A 1 -4.46 -14.67 4.10
N VAL A 2 -4.04 -13.44 3.78
CA VAL A 2 -4.02 -12.93 2.38
C VAL A 2 -3.02 -13.75 1.57
N LYS A 3 -3.46 -14.36 0.45
CA LYS A 3 -2.59 -15.17 -0.40
C LYS A 3 -2.02 -14.31 -1.53
N LEU A 4 -0.72 -14.07 -1.49
CA LEU A 4 0.02 -13.37 -2.53
C LEU A 4 0.72 -14.38 -3.44
N THR A 5 0.77 -14.12 -4.74
CA THR A 5 1.42 -15.01 -5.71
C THR A 5 2.89 -14.65 -5.93
N GLY A 6 3.74 -15.67 -6.12
CA GLY A 6 5.17 -15.52 -6.44
C GLY A 6 5.96 -14.71 -5.41
N ARG A 7 6.92 -13.91 -5.88
CA ARG A 7 7.82 -13.08 -5.03
C ARG A 7 7.25 -11.68 -4.71
N LYS A 8 5.93 -11.47 -4.87
CA LYS A 8 5.28 -10.16 -4.64
C LYS A 8 5.42 -9.69 -3.19
N LEU A 9 5.49 -10.63 -2.24
CA LEU A 9 5.64 -10.33 -0.81
C LEU A 9 6.91 -9.51 -0.52
N GLN A 10 8.01 -9.87 -1.18
CA GLN A 10 9.33 -9.24 -0.98
C GLN A 10 9.58 -8.09 -1.95
N ASN A 11 9.16 -8.24 -3.21
CA ASN A 11 9.52 -7.29 -4.28
C ASN A 11 8.58 -6.10 -4.39
N LYS A 12 7.34 -6.20 -3.89
CA LYS A 12 6.38 -5.09 -4.00
C LYS A 12 6.67 -4.05 -2.92
N LYS A 13 7.28 -2.94 -3.35
CA LYS A 13 7.52 -1.75 -2.53
C LYS A 13 6.39 -0.74 -2.69
N PHE A 14 5.93 -0.21 -1.56
CA PHE A 14 5.00 0.91 -1.48
C PHE A 14 5.79 2.18 -1.18
N TYR A 15 5.66 3.17 -2.05
CA TYR A 15 6.27 4.47 -1.89
C TYR A 15 5.23 5.51 -1.51
N TRP A 16 5.62 6.44 -0.65
CA TRP A 16 4.87 7.68 -0.42
C TRP A 16 5.86 8.81 -0.16
N HIS A 17 5.41 10.03 -0.40
CA HIS A 17 6.22 11.23 -0.24
C HIS A 17 5.67 12.09 0.89
N THR A 18 6.56 12.74 1.63
CA THR A 18 6.19 13.62 2.74
C THR A 18 5.99 15.08 2.35
N GLY A 19 6.41 15.46 1.14
CA GLY A 19 6.31 16.83 0.60
C GLY A 19 7.62 17.60 0.60
N TYR A 20 8.61 17.18 1.38
CA TYR A 20 9.93 17.79 1.45
C TYR A 20 10.94 17.13 0.50
N PRO A 21 11.96 17.85 -0.02
CA PRO A 21 13.04 17.25 -0.80
C PRO A 21 13.71 16.10 -0.05
N GLY A 22 13.87 14.95 -0.70
CA GLY A 22 14.40 13.72 -0.07
C GLY A 22 13.40 12.97 0.82
N GLY A 23 12.16 13.47 0.93
CA GLY A 23 11.12 12.94 1.79
C GLY A 23 10.40 11.69 1.28
N ILE A 24 11.05 10.88 0.43
CA ILE A 24 10.50 9.63 -0.09
C ILE A 24 10.64 8.52 0.96
N LYS A 25 9.54 7.85 1.26
CA LYS A 25 9.49 6.72 2.19
C LYS A 25 9.07 5.47 1.43
N GLU A 26 9.72 4.35 1.76
CA GLU A 26 9.40 3.04 1.18
C GLU A 26 9.09 1.99 2.25
N ARG A 27 8.15 1.10 1.96
CA ARG A 27 7.95 -0.14 2.72
C ARG A 27 7.61 -1.31 1.80
N THR A 28 8.17 -2.47 2.09
CA THR A 28 7.82 -3.71 1.39
C THR A 28 6.48 -4.27 1.86
N MET A 29 5.83 -5.07 1.02
CA MET A 29 4.55 -5.69 1.33
C MET A 29 4.64 -6.64 2.53
N ASP A 30 5.75 -7.37 2.68
CA ASP A 30 6.04 -8.19 3.87
C ASP A 30 6.03 -7.36 5.17
N LYS A 31 6.76 -6.23 5.18
CA LYS A 31 6.80 -5.32 6.34
C LYS A 31 5.45 -4.67 6.63
N LEU A 32 4.57 -4.52 5.63
CA LEU A 32 3.23 -3.98 5.83
C LEU A 32 2.29 -5.03 6.42
N LEU A 33 2.36 -6.28 5.95
CA LEU A 33 1.53 -7.39 6.42
C LEU A 33 1.90 -7.87 7.82
N ASN A 34 3.18 -7.80 8.20
CA ASN A 34 3.66 -8.18 9.53
C ASN A 34 3.76 -6.99 10.50
N GLY A 35 3.39 -5.78 10.05
CA GLY A 35 3.49 -4.56 10.85
C GLY A 35 2.19 -4.22 11.60
N GLU A 36 2.15 -3.03 12.18
CA GLU A 36 1.00 -2.51 12.95
C GLU A 36 -0.32 -2.41 12.17
N HIS A 37 -0.26 -2.27 10.84
CA HIS A 37 -1.45 -1.98 10.02
C HIS A 37 -1.51 -2.83 8.75
N PRO A 38 -1.76 -4.16 8.87
CA PRO A 38 -1.88 -5.05 7.72
C PRO A 38 -3.05 -4.71 6.80
N GLU A 39 -4.13 -4.13 7.33
CA GLU A 39 -5.33 -3.71 6.60
C GLU A 39 -5.04 -2.71 5.47
N ARG A 40 -3.97 -1.91 5.60
CA ARG A 40 -3.58 -0.92 4.59
C ARG A 40 -3.31 -1.54 3.23
N VAL A 41 -2.83 -2.78 3.17
CA VAL A 41 -2.61 -3.48 1.88
C VAL A 41 -3.91 -3.64 1.12
N ILE A 42 -4.96 -4.08 1.83
CA ILE A 42 -6.27 -4.36 1.25
C ILE A 42 -6.98 -3.06 0.92
N ILE A 43 -7.01 -2.10 1.85
CA ILE A 43 -7.62 -0.78 1.65
C ILE A 43 -7.01 -0.13 0.41
N LYS A 44 -5.67 -0.05 0.32
CA LYS A 44 -4.98 0.56 -0.83
C LYS A 44 -5.14 -0.22 -2.13
N ALA A 45 -5.52 -1.50 -2.09
CA ALA A 45 -5.84 -2.25 -3.29
C ALA A 45 -7.25 -1.89 -3.78
N VAL A 46 -8.24 -1.92 -2.89
CA VAL A 46 -9.63 -1.57 -3.19
C VAL A 46 -9.75 -0.10 -3.61
N GLU A 47 -9.09 0.81 -2.91
CA GLU A 47 -9.07 2.25 -3.21
C GLU A 47 -8.59 2.53 -4.65
N ARG A 48 -7.74 1.65 -5.21
CA ARG A 48 -7.23 1.75 -6.59
C ARG A 48 -8.13 1.09 -7.62
N MET A 49 -9.04 0.21 -7.21
CA MET A 49 -10.05 -0.40 -8.08
C MET A 49 -11.27 0.51 -8.28
N MET A 50 -11.47 1.47 -7.38
CA MET A 50 -12.56 2.44 -7.48
C MET A 50 -12.19 3.62 -8.38
N THR A 51 -13.16 4.07 -9.18
CA THR A 51 -13.04 5.24 -10.04
C THR A 51 -12.73 6.48 -9.21
N ARG A 52 -11.80 7.32 -9.70
CA ARG A 52 -11.44 8.55 -8.99
C ARG A 52 -12.54 9.59 -9.21
N GLY A 53 -13.29 9.90 -8.15
CA GLY A 53 -14.36 10.89 -8.17
C GLY A 53 -14.68 11.39 -6.76
N PRO A 54 -15.55 12.40 -6.64
CA PRO A 54 -15.89 13.03 -5.36
C PRO A 54 -16.50 12.05 -4.33
N LEU A 55 -17.13 10.97 -4.80
CA LEU A 55 -17.70 9.92 -3.95
C LEU A 55 -16.67 8.95 -3.34
N ARG A 56 -15.40 9.05 -3.73
CA ARG A 56 -14.32 8.17 -3.24
C ARG A 56 -13.89 8.46 -1.80
N SER A 57 -14.27 9.61 -1.25
CA SER A 57 -13.83 10.14 0.05
C SER A 57 -14.92 10.16 1.13
N GLN A 58 -16.12 9.63 0.85
CA GLN A 58 -17.18 9.50 1.87
C GLN A 58 -17.06 8.20 2.66
#